data_AF-A0A6A9QG67-F1
#
_entry.id   AF-A0A6A9QG67-F1
#
_cell.length_a   1.000
_cell.length_b   1.000
_cell.length_c   1.000
_cell.angle_alpha   90.00
_cell.angle_beta   90.00
_cell.angle_gamma   90.00
#
_symmetry.space_group_name_H-M   'P 1'
#
loop_
_entity.id
_entity.type
_entity.pdbx_description
1 polymer ?
#
loop_
_entity_poly.entity_id
_entity_poly.type
_entity_poly.pdbx_seq_one_letter_code
_entity_poly.pdbx_strand_id
1 'polypeptide(L)'
;MEIKEAQEKLKEMYLQKDKDRGVFATFTWFTEEVGELAEALLSGEKNKIEEELADVIAWAISIANLENIDVEEALRKKYNL
;
A
#
# COMPACT_ATOMS: atom_id res chain seq x y z
N MET A 1 -9.96 12.16 -3.40
CA MET A 1 -10.06 11.08 -2.42
C MET A 1 -9.06 11.39 -1.33
N GLU A 2 -9.51 11.43 -0.08
CA GLU A 2 -8.60 11.56 1.07
C GLU A 2 -7.92 10.21 1.35
N ILE A 3 -6.80 10.21 2.08
CA ILE A 3 -6.05 8.97 2.39
C ILE A 3 -6.95 7.98 3.14
N LYS A 4 -7.75 8.49 4.08
CA LYS A 4 -8.73 7.69 4.82
C LYS A 4 -9.78 7.03 3.92
N GLU A 5 -10.30 7.74 2.94
CA GLU A 5 -11.29 7.17 1.99
C GLU A 5 -10.67 6.05 1.15
N ALA A 6 -9.40 6.22 0.73
CA ALA A 6 -8.66 5.19 0.00
C ALA A 6 -8.45 3.95 0.88
N GLN A 7 -8.05 4.16 2.14
CA GLN A 7 -7.82 3.11 3.11
C GLN A 7 -9.07 2.28 3.37
N GLU A 8 -10.23 2.91 3.58
CA GLU A 8 -11.49 2.19 3.82
C GLU A 8 -11.93 1.39 2.59
N LYS A 9 -11.81 1.94 1.37
CA LYS A 9 -12.12 1.19 0.14
C LYS A 9 -11.22 -0.04 -0.04
N LEU A 10 -9.91 0.11 0.18
CA LEU A 10 -8.96 -1.00 0.10
C LEU A 10 -9.25 -2.06 1.17
N LYS A 11 -9.66 -1.62 2.37
CA LYS A 11 -10.08 -2.51 3.46
C LYS A 11 -11.31 -3.33 3.07
N GLU A 12 -12.33 -2.70 2.49
CA GLU A 12 -13.54 -3.37 2.01
C GLU A 12 -13.23 -4.43 0.94
N MET A 13 -12.29 -4.14 0.03
CA MET A 13 -11.95 -5.03 -1.08
C MET A 13 -11.03 -6.19 -0.67
N TYR A 14 -10.06 -5.96 0.22
CA TYR A 14 -8.92 -6.88 0.39
C TYR A 14 -8.73 -7.42 1.82
N LEU A 15 -9.29 -6.79 2.86
CA LEU A 15 -8.97 -7.14 4.26
C LEU A 15 -9.18 -8.62 4.58
N GLN A 16 -10.24 -9.25 4.09
CA GLN A 16 -10.49 -10.66 4.39
C GLN A 16 -9.39 -11.56 3.80
N LYS A 17 -9.01 -11.32 2.54
CA LYS A 17 -7.93 -12.08 1.88
C LYS A 17 -6.58 -11.83 2.57
N ASP A 18 -6.35 -10.60 2.99
CA ASP A 18 -5.12 -10.21 3.70
C ASP A 18 -5.03 -10.88 5.07
N LYS A 19 -6.17 -11.02 5.78
CA LYS A 19 -6.25 -11.74 7.05
C LYS A 19 -5.97 -13.22 6.87
N ASP A 20 -6.55 -13.84 5.85
CA ASP A 20 -6.37 -15.26 5.56
C ASP A 20 -4.90 -15.58 5.21
N ARG A 21 -4.21 -14.66 4.54
CA ARG A 21 -2.79 -14.76 4.17
C ARG A 21 -1.84 -14.42 5.32
N GLY A 22 -2.20 -13.46 6.17
CA GLY A 22 -1.41 -13.00 7.31
C GLY A 22 -0.34 -11.95 6.94
N VAL A 23 0.08 -11.20 7.96
CA VAL A 23 0.91 -9.98 7.79
C VAL A 23 2.25 -10.24 7.09
N PHE A 24 2.96 -11.32 7.40
CA PHE A 24 4.27 -11.58 6.80
C PHE A 24 4.18 -11.92 5.31
N ALA A 25 3.17 -12.69 4.92
CA ALA A 25 2.96 -12.98 3.51
C ALA A 25 2.41 -11.76 2.75
N THR A 26 1.60 -10.92 3.39
CA THR A 26 1.22 -9.60 2.85
C THR A 26 2.44 -8.68 2.68
N PHE A 27 3.38 -8.71 3.61
CA PHE A 27 4.64 -7.98 3.49
C PHE A 27 5.52 -8.50 2.35
N THR A 28 5.53 -9.81 2.07
CA THR A 28 6.22 -10.35 0.88
C THR A 28 5.68 -9.75 -0.42
N TRP A 29 4.35 -9.66 -0.57
CA TRP A 29 3.73 -9.00 -1.73
C TRP A 29 4.10 -7.52 -1.80
N PHE A 30 4.05 -6.81 -0.66
CA PHE A 30 4.53 -5.42 -0.62
C PHE A 30 5.98 -5.28 -1.12
N THR A 31 6.89 -6.20 -0.75
CA THR A 31 8.28 -6.14 -1.23
C THR A 31 8.43 -6.48 -2.71
N GLU A 32 7.53 -7.30 -3.26
CA GLU A 32 7.48 -7.61 -4.69
C GLU A 32 7.17 -6.35 -5.50
N GLU A 33 6.12 -5.61 -5.13
CA GLU A 33 5.76 -4.34 -5.81
C GLU A 33 6.85 -3.27 -5.69
N VAL A 34 7.58 -3.24 -4.58
CA VAL A 34 8.74 -2.34 -4.45
C VAL A 34 9.82 -2.70 -5.48
N GLY A 35 9.97 -3.99 -5.81
CA GLY A 35 10.82 -4.48 -6.89
C GLY A 35 10.29 -4.07 -8.27
N GLU A 36 9.00 -4.24 -8.52
CA GLU A 36 8.37 -3.83 -9.79
C GLU A 36 8.48 -2.32 -10.01
N LEU A 37 8.25 -1.51 -8.95
CA LEU A 37 8.49 -0.08 -8.98
C LEU A 37 9.94 0.26 -9.30
N ALA A 38 10.91 -0.49 -8.77
CA ALA A 38 12.32 -0.28 -9.11
C ALA A 38 12.60 -0.56 -10.60
N GLU A 39 12.01 -1.61 -11.17
CA GLU A 39 12.09 -1.90 -12.60
C GLU A 39 11.44 -0.80 -13.45
N ALA A 40 10.24 -0.34 -13.08
CA ALA A 40 9.55 0.74 -13.75
C ALA A 40 10.35 2.06 -13.72
N LEU A 41 11.03 2.35 -12.61
CA LEU A 41 11.92 3.51 -12.51
C LEU A 41 13.14 3.39 -13.43
N LEU A 42 13.72 2.19 -13.55
CA LEU A 42 14.85 1.92 -14.43
C LEU A 42 14.47 2.02 -15.92
N SER A 43 13.25 1.62 -16.28
CA SER A 43 12.75 1.74 -17.66
C SER A 43 12.44 3.19 -18.04
N GLY A 44 12.10 4.03 -17.06
CA GLY A 44 11.69 5.42 -17.28
C GLY A 44 10.27 5.57 -17.86
N GLU A 45 9.53 4.47 -17.98
CA GLU A 45 8.16 4.45 -18.50
C GLU A 45 7.20 5.03 -17.45
N LYS A 46 6.75 6.27 -17.66
CA LYS A 46 5.92 7.00 -16.69
C LYS A 46 4.62 6.28 -16.31
N ASN A 47 3.98 5.61 -17.27
CA ASN A 47 2.74 4.87 -17.00
C ASN A 47 2.98 3.69 -16.04
N LYS A 48 4.07 2.94 -16.24
CA LYS A 48 4.45 1.85 -15.32
C LYS A 48 4.79 2.40 -13.94
N ILE A 49 5.55 3.49 -13.88
CA ILE A 49 5.89 4.12 -12.59
C ILE A 49 4.62 4.52 -11.82
N GLU A 50 3.61 5.05 -12.51
CA GLU A 50 2.32 5.41 -11.89
C GLU A 50 1.58 4.18 -11.36
N GLU A 51 1.54 3.10 -12.15
CA GLU A 51 0.93 1.81 -11.80
C GLU A 51 1.60 1.19 -10.57
N GLU A 52 2.91 0.94 -10.64
CA GLU A 52 3.64 0.30 -9.54
C GLU A 52 3.68 1.14 -8.27
N LEU A 53 3.69 2.47 -8.40
CA LEU A 53 3.64 3.35 -7.23
C LEU A 53 2.28 3.25 -6.53
N ALA A 54 1.19 3.09 -7.30
CA ALA A 54 -0.14 2.86 -6.73
C ALA A 54 -0.19 1.52 -6.00
N ASP A 55 0.40 0.47 -6.56
CA ASP A 55 0.43 -0.85 -5.94
C ASP A 55 1.26 -0.87 -4.65
N VAL A 56 2.45 -0.25 -4.64
CA VAL A 56 3.24 -0.07 -3.40
C VAL A 56 2.42 0.62 -2.31
N ILE A 57 1.66 1.67 -2.65
CA ILE A 57 0.80 2.37 -1.68
C ILE A 57 -0.35 1.46 -1.22
N ALA A 58 -1.00 0.74 -2.14
CA ALA A 58 -2.12 -0.15 -1.83
C ALA A 58 -1.69 -1.27 -0.86
N TRP A 59 -0.54 -1.89 -1.11
CA TRP A 59 0.00 -2.92 -0.23
C TRP A 59 0.48 -2.40 1.12
N ALA A 60 1.05 -1.20 1.18
CA ALA A 60 1.35 -0.54 2.46
C ALA A 60 0.07 -0.28 3.28
N ILE A 61 -1.02 0.12 2.62
CA ILE A 61 -2.33 0.27 3.25
C ILE A 61 -2.90 -1.08 3.71
N SER A 62 -2.74 -2.16 2.94
CA SER A 62 -3.11 -3.51 3.37
C SER A 62 -2.41 -3.93 4.66
N ILE A 63 -1.11 -3.63 4.80
CA ILE A 63 -0.37 -3.86 6.05
C ILE A 63 -0.96 -3.01 7.18
N ALA A 64 -1.22 -1.72 6.95
CA ALA A 64 -1.83 -0.84 7.95
C ALA A 64 -3.21 -1.34 8.40
N ASN A 65 -4.02 -1.86 7.48
CA ASN A 65 -5.33 -2.43 7.77
C ASN A 65 -5.25 -3.71 8.61
N LEU A 66 -4.25 -4.57 8.38
CA LEU A 66 -4.00 -5.76 9.20
C LEU A 66 -3.57 -5.41 10.62
N GLU A 67 -2.75 -4.38 10.77
CA GLU A 67 -2.26 -3.88 12.06
C GLU A 67 -3.21 -2.88 12.74
N ASN A 68 -4.37 -2.62 12.13
CA ASN A 68 -5.38 -1.67 12.61
C ASN A 68 -4.82 -0.25 12.85
N ILE A 69 -4.02 0.24 11.90
CA ILE A 69 -3.39 1.56 11.90
C ILE A 69 -4.15 2.48 10.92
N ASP A 70 -4.54 3.67 11.37
CA ASP A 70 -5.02 4.75 10.50
C ASP A 70 -3.81 5.44 9.84
N VAL A 71 -3.72 5.34 8.51
CA VAL A 71 -2.56 5.83 7.75
C VAL A 71 -2.51 7.36 7.75
N GLU A 72 -3.65 8.03 7.67
CA GLU A 72 -3.71 9.49 7.65
C GLU A 72 -3.23 10.07 8.99
N GLU A 73 -3.71 9.53 10.10
CA GLU A 73 -3.25 9.91 11.45
C GLU A 73 -1.77 9.59 11.65
N ALA A 74 -1.29 8.45 11.14
CA ALA A 74 0.13 8.09 11.21
C ALA A 74 1.02 9.10 10.45
N LEU A 75 0.58 9.55 9.28
CA LEU A 75 1.28 10.56 8.48
C LEU A 75 1.25 11.93 9.17
N ARG A 76 0.08 12.38 9.67
CA ARG A 76 -0.08 13.63 10.43
C ARG A 76 0.87 13.67 11.63
N LYS A 77 0.89 12.60 12.42
CA LYS A 77 1.76 12.47 13.60
C LYS A 77 3.25 12.52 13.24
N LYS A 78 3.65 11.87 12.13
CA LYS A 78 5.06 11.75 11.75
C LYS A 78 5.62 13.00 11.10
N TYR A 79 4.84 13.66 10.25
CA TYR A 79 5.29 14.76 9.39
C TYR A 79 4.70 16.13 9.77
N ASN A 80 3.84 16.18 10.80
CA ASN A 80 3.19 17.40 11.27
C ASN A 80 2.37 18.09 10.16
N LEU A 81 1.54 17.28 9.47
CA LEU A 81 0.63 17.66 8.39
C LEU A 81 -0.74 18.13 8.89
#